data_AF-A0A4Z2ENQ3-F1
#
_entry.id   AF-A0A4Z2ENQ3-F1
#
_cell.length_a   1.000
_cell.length_b   1.000
_cell.length_c   1.000
_cell.angle_alpha   90.00
_cell.angle_beta   90.00
_cell.angle_gamma   90.00
#
_symmetry.space_group_name_H-M   'P 1'
#
loop_
_entity.id
_entity.type
_entity.pdbx_description
1 polymer ?
#
loop_
_entity_poly.entity_id
_entity_poly.type
_entity_poly.pdbx_seq_one_letter_code
_entity_poly.pdbx_strand_id
1 'polypeptide(L)'
;MLRLAEQCLERSKSFVGQRAAPPDLPAASSRPPGQSEPRQPAPRPADAIGALPSAAAAPPPGAPPAASGHRRVLSDGGGELSPFLPPEVFQRLQTVEHGSTKELTPIEEASRLNQKLKANYEARLARLPPDRAHQKTSLTLSLQRQMMENLIIAKARQDALQRKMEERRLRLQEEANRYGHAHRMSSFHPLRSYKEGKVYLH
;
A
#
# COMPACT_ATOMS: atom_id res chain seq x y z
N MET A 1 -26.15 27.76 -1.82
CA MET A 1 -25.14 27.07 -0.97
C MET A 1 -24.94 27.76 0.38
N LEU A 2 -24.96 29.09 0.48
CA LEU A 2 -24.72 29.83 1.73
C LEU A 2 -25.75 29.58 2.86
N ARG A 3 -27.02 29.33 2.52
CA ARG A 3 -28.09 29.10 3.51
C ARG A 3 -27.92 27.85 4.37
N LEU A 4 -27.24 26.83 3.87
CA LEU A 4 -27.00 25.61 4.65
C LEU A 4 -25.98 25.85 5.78
N ALA A 5 -24.95 26.65 5.48
CA ALA A 5 -23.93 27.01 6.47
C ALA A 5 -24.52 27.86 7.60
N GLU A 6 -25.42 28.79 7.27
CA GLU A 6 -26.15 29.60 8.25
C GLU A 6 -27.01 28.72 9.18
N GLN A 7 -27.75 27.77 8.60
CA GLN A 7 -28.59 26.85 9.35
C GLN A 7 -27.80 25.91 10.28
N CYS A 8 -26.59 25.49 9.88
CA CYS A 8 -25.69 24.72 10.73
C CYS A 8 -25.17 25.53 11.94
N LEU A 9 -24.93 26.83 11.76
CA LEU A 9 -24.46 27.73 12.83
C LEU A 9 -25.58 28.09 13.82
N GLU A 10 -26.83 28.21 13.37
CA GLU A 10 -27.96 28.41 14.28
C GLU A 10 -28.21 27.20 15.20
N ARG A 11 -28.09 25.99 14.67
CA ARG A 11 -28.26 24.75 15.45
C ARG A 11 -27.14 24.53 16.47
N SER A 12 -25.92 25.00 16.22
CA SER A 12 -24.82 24.88 17.18
C SER A 12 -24.94 25.90 18.32
N LYS A 13 -25.43 27.11 18.05
CA LYS A 13 -25.64 28.15 19.07
C LYS A 13 -26.70 27.76 20.11
N SER A 14 -27.77 27.08 19.70
CA SER A 14 -28.81 26.61 20.64
C SER A 14 -28.32 25.51 21.58
N PHE A 15 -27.34 24.70 21.17
CA PHE A 15 -26.77 23.62 21.99
C PHE A 15 -25.78 24.12 23.06
N VAL A 16 -25.12 25.26 22.83
CA VAL A 16 -24.11 25.81 23.75
C VAL A 16 -24.73 26.53 24.94
N GLY A 17 -25.96 27.06 24.80
CA GLY A 17 -26.66 27.77 25.88
C GLY A 17 -27.22 26.89 27.01
N GLN A 18 -27.46 25.59 26.76
CA GLN A 18 -28.06 24.68 27.76
C GLN A 18 -27.05 23.94 28.64
N ARG A 19 -25.74 24.01 28.36
CA ARG A 19 -24.72 23.22 29.07
C ARG A 19 -24.10 23.93 30.28
N ALA A 20 -24.59 25.11 30.65
CA ALA A 20 -24.06 25.94 31.73
C ALA A 20 -24.81 25.78 33.08
N ALA A 21 -25.46 24.64 33.31
CA ALA A 21 -26.06 24.31 34.61
C ALA A 21 -25.44 23.00 35.14
N PRO A 22 -24.77 23.00 36.31
CA PRO A 22 -24.18 21.80 36.87
C PRO A 22 -25.27 20.90 37.47
N PRO A 23 -25.25 19.58 37.25
CA PRO A 23 -26.01 18.65 38.07
C PRO A 23 -25.29 18.42 39.40
N ASP A 24 -25.97 18.75 40.49
CA ASP A 24 -25.61 18.38 41.86
C ASP A 24 -25.50 16.85 41.99
N LEU A 25 -24.41 16.35 42.58
CA LEU A 25 -24.28 14.96 43.03
C LEU A 25 -23.81 14.93 44.49
N PRO A 26 -24.49 14.18 45.39
CA PRO A 26 -24.04 14.04 46.76
C PRO A 26 -22.99 12.92 46.91
N ALA A 27 -21.95 13.28 47.66
CA ALA A 27 -21.20 12.50 48.66
C ALA A 27 -20.89 11.01 48.45
N ALA A 28 -19.58 10.77 48.26
CA ALA A 28 -18.71 9.72 48.79
C ALA A 28 -19.32 8.52 49.55
N SER A 29 -18.89 7.31 49.15
CA SER A 29 -18.55 6.27 50.13
C SER A 29 -17.43 5.37 49.60
N SER A 30 -16.36 5.33 50.37
CA SER A 30 -15.13 4.57 50.19
C SER A 30 -15.22 3.22 50.92
N ARG A 31 -14.89 2.11 50.24
CA ARG A 31 -14.29 0.91 50.88
C ARG A 31 -13.82 -0.15 49.86
N PRO A 32 -12.54 -0.59 49.90
CA PRO A 32 -12.09 -1.93 49.48
C PRO A 32 -12.24 -2.92 50.68
N PRO A 33 -12.09 -4.26 50.57
CA PRO A 33 -11.13 -5.01 49.73
C PRO A 33 -11.60 -6.37 49.17
N GLY A 34 -10.74 -6.98 48.32
CA GLY A 34 -10.40 -8.40 48.49
C GLY A 34 -10.97 -9.43 47.51
N GLN A 35 -10.01 -10.18 46.95
CA GLN A 35 -10.05 -11.61 46.64
C GLN A 35 -10.26 -12.03 45.18
N SER A 36 -9.36 -12.95 44.83
CA SER A 36 -8.87 -13.39 43.54
C SER A 36 -9.45 -14.76 43.19
N GLU A 37 -9.65 -14.99 41.89
CA GLU A 37 -9.73 -16.30 41.19
C GLU A 37 -10.92 -17.24 41.54
N PRO A 38 -11.32 -18.21 40.68
CA PRO A 38 -10.44 -19.05 39.85
C PRO A 38 -10.89 -19.46 38.42
N ARG A 39 -9.85 -19.88 37.67
CA ARG A 39 -9.77 -21.04 36.74
C ARG A 39 -10.40 -21.01 35.33
N GLN A 40 -9.48 -21.08 34.37
CA GLN A 40 -9.62 -21.68 33.04
C GLN A 40 -9.65 -23.23 33.10
N PRO A 41 -9.94 -23.89 31.96
CA PRO A 41 -9.00 -24.90 31.48
C PRO A 41 -8.72 -24.85 29.98
N ALA A 42 -7.45 -25.08 29.63
CA ALA A 42 -6.96 -25.37 28.29
C ALA A 42 -6.83 -26.90 28.07
N PRO A 43 -6.95 -27.42 26.84
CA PRO A 43 -6.53 -28.78 26.51
C PRO A 43 -5.12 -28.81 25.90
N ARG A 44 -4.30 -29.78 26.31
CA ARG A 44 -3.07 -30.21 25.61
C ARG A 44 -3.08 -31.73 25.39
N PRO A 45 -2.41 -32.24 24.33
CA PRO A 45 -2.47 -33.63 23.88
C PRO A 45 -1.28 -34.48 24.39
N ALA A 46 -1.40 -35.80 24.30
CA ALA A 46 -0.30 -36.76 24.45
C ALA A 46 -0.55 -38.07 23.64
N ASP A 47 0.35 -38.36 22.70
CA ASP A 47 1.09 -39.60 22.36
C ASP A 47 0.66 -40.96 23.00
N ALA A 48 0.92 -42.18 22.49
CA ALA A 48 1.37 -42.79 21.21
C ALA A 48 1.46 -44.35 21.41
N ILE A 49 1.60 -45.13 20.32
CA ILE A 49 2.18 -46.52 20.20
C ILE A 49 1.29 -47.70 20.67
N GLY A 50 1.19 -48.91 20.07
CA GLY A 50 1.81 -49.68 18.95
C GLY A 50 1.06 -51.06 18.79
N ALA A 51 0.86 -51.60 17.57
CA ALA A 51 1.58 -52.72 16.90
C ALA A 51 1.29 -54.18 17.41
N LEU A 52 0.51 -55.05 16.69
CA LEU A 52 0.85 -56.11 15.66
C LEU A 52 0.67 -57.56 16.22
N PRO A 53 0.70 -58.70 15.46
CA PRO A 53 0.32 -59.05 14.05
C PRO A 53 -0.43 -60.43 13.89
N SER A 54 -0.93 -60.80 12.69
CA SER A 54 -0.80 -62.18 12.14
C SER A 54 -1.15 -62.29 10.65
N ALA A 55 -0.29 -62.99 9.90
CA ALA A 55 -0.24 -63.24 8.45
C ALA A 55 -1.29 -64.29 7.99
N ALA A 56 -1.53 -64.63 6.71
CA ALA A 56 -0.73 -64.59 5.48
C ALA A 56 -1.61 -64.81 4.23
N ALA A 57 -1.24 -64.22 3.08
CA ALA A 57 -1.19 -64.85 1.74
C ALA A 57 -0.79 -63.81 0.65
N ALA A 58 0.29 -64.08 -0.10
CA ALA A 58 0.83 -63.32 -1.25
C ALA A 58 0.69 -64.18 -2.55
N PRO A 59 1.18 -63.81 -3.79
CA PRO A 59 1.94 -62.64 -4.31
C PRO A 59 1.46 -62.19 -5.76
N PRO A 60 2.23 -61.49 -6.66
CA PRO A 60 3.20 -60.38 -6.60
C PRO A 60 2.78 -59.13 -7.43
N PRO A 61 3.49 -57.97 -7.39
CA PRO A 61 3.89 -57.37 -8.67
C PRO A 61 5.28 -56.69 -8.64
N GLY A 62 6.06 -56.89 -9.71
CA GLY A 62 7.20 -56.06 -10.05
C GLY A 62 6.87 -55.22 -11.30
N ALA A 63 7.02 -53.89 -11.20
CA ALA A 63 7.37 -52.93 -12.27
C ALA A 63 7.19 -51.47 -11.77
N PRO A 64 8.02 -50.50 -12.24
CA PRO A 64 8.13 -49.13 -11.71
C PRO A 64 6.90 -48.23 -11.98
N PRO A 65 6.70 -47.13 -11.23
CA PRO A 65 5.48 -46.34 -11.29
C PRO A 65 5.28 -45.67 -12.65
N ALA A 66 4.09 -45.91 -13.19
CA ALA A 66 3.60 -45.45 -14.46
C ALA A 66 3.63 -43.92 -14.57
N ALA A 67 4.20 -43.43 -15.67
CA ALA A 67 3.91 -42.12 -16.20
C ALA A 67 2.39 -42.02 -16.42
N SER A 68 1.73 -41.19 -15.63
CA SER A 68 0.32 -40.82 -15.82
C SER A 68 0.17 -40.17 -17.19
N GLY A 69 -0.37 -40.93 -18.13
CA GLY A 69 -0.65 -40.51 -19.47
C GLY A 69 -1.78 -39.48 -19.53
N HIS A 70 -1.50 -38.33 -20.09
CA HIS A 70 -2.49 -37.57 -20.86
C HIS A 70 -2.13 -37.70 -22.33
N ARG A 71 -2.61 -38.81 -22.89
CA ARG A 71 -2.56 -39.13 -24.32
C ARG A 71 -3.52 -38.18 -25.05
N ARG A 72 -2.91 -37.41 -25.96
CA ARG A 72 -3.44 -36.41 -26.90
C ARG A 72 -4.87 -36.64 -27.39
N VAL A 73 -5.60 -35.55 -27.58
CA VAL A 73 -6.50 -35.39 -28.73
C VAL A 73 -6.03 -34.19 -29.53
N LEU A 74 -5.38 -34.47 -30.67
CA LEU A 74 -5.35 -33.55 -31.80
C LEU A 74 -6.74 -33.68 -32.43
N SER A 75 -7.61 -32.69 -32.20
CA SER A 75 -8.86 -32.56 -32.95
C SER A 75 -8.59 -31.60 -34.10
N ASP A 76 -8.32 -32.18 -35.26
CA ASP A 76 -8.41 -31.52 -36.56
C ASP A 76 -9.89 -31.54 -36.99
N GLY A 77 -10.45 -30.38 -37.31
CA GLY A 77 -11.84 -30.29 -37.78
C GLY A 77 -12.56 -29.01 -37.41
N GLY A 78 -12.51 -28.03 -38.31
CA GLY A 78 -13.72 -27.29 -38.71
C GLY A 78 -14.17 -26.12 -37.84
N GLY A 79 -13.74 -24.92 -38.24
CA GLY A 79 -14.57 -23.72 -38.35
C GLY A 79 -15.85 -23.60 -37.53
N GLU A 80 -15.74 -23.36 -36.22
CA GLU A 80 -16.64 -22.47 -35.50
C GLU A 80 -15.80 -21.67 -34.51
N LEU A 81 -15.93 -20.35 -34.58
CA LEU A 81 -15.27 -19.41 -33.68
C LEU A 81 -15.79 -19.69 -32.27
N SER A 82 -15.07 -20.51 -31.49
CA SER A 82 -15.29 -20.61 -30.05
C SER A 82 -15.39 -19.18 -29.50
N PRO A 83 -16.57 -18.74 -29.02
CA PRO A 83 -16.78 -17.35 -28.59
C PRO A 83 -15.90 -16.99 -27.39
N PHE A 84 -15.39 -18.01 -26.71
CA PHE A 84 -14.56 -17.88 -25.53
C PHE A 84 -13.15 -18.40 -25.82
N LEU A 85 -12.19 -17.51 -25.63
CA LEU A 85 -10.78 -17.82 -25.60
C LEU A 85 -10.46 -18.59 -24.31
N PRO A 86 -9.50 -19.54 -24.33
CA PRO A 86 -9.01 -20.20 -23.12
C PRO A 86 -8.58 -19.17 -22.07
N PRO A 87 -8.80 -19.42 -20.77
CA PRO A 87 -8.47 -18.48 -19.69
C PRO A 87 -7.05 -17.93 -19.78
N GLU A 88 -6.09 -18.72 -20.25
CA GLU A 88 -4.70 -18.36 -20.42
C GLU A 88 -4.49 -17.32 -21.53
N VAL A 89 -5.30 -17.35 -22.59
CA VAL A 89 -5.25 -16.38 -23.69
C VAL A 89 -6.00 -15.12 -23.28
N PHE A 90 -7.14 -15.26 -22.60
CA PHE A 90 -7.91 -14.13 -22.08
C PHE A 90 -7.13 -13.34 -21.01
N GLN A 91 -6.43 -14.04 -20.11
CA GLN A 91 -5.56 -13.42 -19.12
C GLN A 91 -4.38 -12.73 -19.77
N ARG A 92 -3.77 -13.30 -20.83
CA ARG A 92 -2.71 -12.63 -21.60
C ARG A 92 -3.23 -11.37 -22.29
N LEU A 93 -4.39 -11.43 -22.93
CA LEU A 93 -5.00 -10.26 -23.56
C LEU A 93 -5.33 -9.18 -22.52
N GLN A 94 -5.93 -9.54 -21.37
CA GLN A 94 -6.16 -8.60 -20.27
C GLN A 94 -4.86 -8.06 -19.66
N THR A 95 -3.81 -8.87 -19.57
CA THR A 95 -2.50 -8.43 -19.05
C THR A 95 -1.80 -7.52 -20.04
N VAL A 96 -2.02 -7.70 -21.35
CA VAL A 96 -1.50 -6.83 -22.41
C VAL A 96 -2.30 -5.52 -22.50
N GLU A 97 -3.61 -5.55 -22.24
CA GLU A 97 -4.50 -4.37 -22.28
C GLU A 97 -4.41 -3.54 -20.98
N HIS A 98 -4.29 -4.18 -19.82
CA HIS A 98 -4.14 -3.53 -18.51
C HIS A 98 -2.69 -3.31 -18.09
N GLY A 99 -1.74 -4.02 -18.71
CA GLY A 99 -0.30 -3.85 -18.54
C GLY A 99 0.24 -2.91 -19.60
N SER A 100 -0.25 -1.66 -19.64
CA SER A 100 0.49 -0.62 -20.35
C SER A 100 1.83 -0.48 -19.66
N THR A 101 2.91 -0.90 -20.33
CA THR A 101 4.33 -0.89 -19.91
C THR A 101 4.89 0.51 -19.62
N LYS A 102 4.01 1.49 -19.40
CA LYS A 102 4.34 2.82 -18.92
C LYS A 102 4.64 2.65 -17.43
N GLU A 103 5.91 2.83 -17.05
CA GLU A 103 6.27 3.02 -15.64
C GLU A 103 5.41 4.16 -15.10
N LEU A 104 4.41 3.80 -14.30
CA LEU A 104 3.47 4.76 -13.74
C LEU A 104 4.19 5.50 -12.62
N THR A 105 3.91 6.80 -12.50
CA THR A 105 4.37 7.51 -11.30
C THR A 105 3.70 6.88 -10.06
N PRO A 106 4.33 6.93 -8.87
CA PRO A 106 3.73 6.35 -7.66
C PRO A 106 2.29 6.83 -7.40
N ILE A 107 1.96 8.08 -7.75
CA ILE A 107 0.60 8.61 -7.63
C ILE A 107 -0.36 8.01 -8.66
N GLU A 108 0.08 7.77 -9.89
CA GLU A 108 -0.73 7.12 -10.92
C GLU A 108 -1.01 5.64 -10.57
N GLU A 109 -0.02 4.93 -10.02
CA GLU A 109 -0.21 3.57 -9.50
C GLU A 109 -1.29 3.54 -8.41
N ALA A 110 -1.20 4.44 -7.43
CA ALA A 110 -2.22 4.58 -6.39
C ALA A 110 -3.60 4.93 -6.96
N SER A 111 -3.67 5.76 -8.00
CA SER A 111 -4.92 6.08 -8.69
C SER A 111 -5.57 4.86 -9.33
N ARG A 112 -4.78 4.02 -10.03
CA ARG A 112 -5.25 2.74 -10.58
C ARG A 112 -5.75 1.79 -9.50
N LEU A 113 -5.01 1.68 -8.39
CA LEU A 113 -5.45 0.89 -7.24
C LEU A 113 -6.77 1.43 -6.67
N ASN A 114 -6.92 2.74 -6.55
CA ASN A 114 -8.14 3.39 -6.06
C ASN A 114 -9.34 3.19 -7.01
N GLN A 115 -9.12 3.17 -8.33
CA GLN A 115 -10.16 2.80 -9.29
C GLN A 115 -10.65 1.37 -9.04
N LYS A 116 -9.73 0.42 -8.82
CA LYS A 116 -10.07 -0.97 -8.50
C LYS A 116 -10.80 -1.08 -7.16
N LEU A 117 -10.36 -0.35 -6.14
CA LEU A 117 -11.04 -0.31 -4.84
C LEU A 117 -12.46 0.21 -4.97
N LYS A 118 -12.66 1.30 -5.73
CA LYS A 118 -13.98 1.87 -5.98
C LYS A 118 -14.90 0.88 -6.71
N ALA A 119 -14.40 0.21 -7.74
CA ALA A 119 -15.16 -0.83 -8.44
C ALA A 119 -15.55 -1.99 -7.52
N ASN A 120 -14.63 -2.45 -6.65
CA ASN A 120 -14.94 -3.48 -5.67
C ASN A 120 -15.99 -3.03 -4.64
N TYR A 121 -15.87 -1.78 -4.16
CA TYR A 121 -16.85 -1.16 -3.27
C TYR A 121 -18.24 -1.12 -3.90
N GLU A 122 -18.35 -0.69 -5.15
CA GLU A 122 -19.63 -0.66 -5.88
C GLU A 122 -20.22 -2.06 -6.03
N ALA A 123 -19.41 -3.06 -6.37
CA ALA A 123 -19.84 -4.45 -6.45
C ALA A 123 -20.34 -4.99 -5.10
N ARG A 124 -19.68 -4.63 -3.99
CA ARG A 124 -20.11 -5.03 -2.64
C ARG A 124 -21.38 -4.31 -2.21
N LEU A 125 -21.50 -3.02 -2.54
CA LEU A 125 -22.71 -2.24 -2.27
C LEU A 125 -23.93 -2.77 -3.02
N ALA A 126 -23.79 -3.15 -4.29
CA ALA A 126 -24.88 -3.69 -5.09
C ALA A 126 -25.44 -5.01 -4.52
N ARG A 127 -24.62 -5.75 -3.78
CA ARG A 127 -25.01 -7.01 -3.12
C ARG A 127 -25.53 -6.80 -1.70
N LEU A 128 -25.41 -5.60 -1.15
CA LEU A 128 -25.78 -5.32 0.24
C LEU A 128 -27.28 -5.01 0.32
N PRO A 129 -28.05 -5.63 1.24
CA PRO A 129 -29.45 -5.29 1.43
C PRO A 129 -29.60 -3.82 1.86
N PRO A 130 -30.60 -3.09 1.35
CA PRO A 130 -30.78 -1.66 1.65
C PRO A 130 -31.01 -1.38 3.14
N ASP A 131 -31.47 -2.37 3.90
CA ASP A 131 -31.81 -2.27 5.32
C ASP A 131 -30.56 -2.24 6.23
N ARG A 132 -29.38 -2.59 5.71
CA ARG A 132 -28.13 -2.65 6.50
C ARG A 132 -27.35 -1.32 6.48
N ALA A 133 -27.94 -0.27 7.03
CA ALA A 133 -27.36 1.08 7.06
C ALA A 133 -25.96 1.14 7.70
N HIS A 134 -25.74 0.48 8.84
CA HIS A 134 -24.44 0.48 9.52
C HIS A 134 -23.32 -0.16 8.67
N GLN A 135 -23.63 -1.27 7.97
CA GLN A 135 -22.65 -1.94 7.10
C GLN A 135 -22.28 -1.05 5.91
N LYS A 136 -23.27 -0.39 5.29
CA LYS A 136 -23.04 0.58 4.22
C LYS A 136 -22.10 1.70 4.69
N THR A 137 -22.38 2.32 5.84
CA THR A 137 -21.55 3.40 6.38
C THR A 137 -20.13 2.93 6.68
N SER A 138 -19.97 1.75 7.31
CA SER A 138 -18.65 1.18 7.60
C SER A 138 -17.84 0.93 6.32
N LEU A 139 -18.49 0.45 5.26
CA LEU A 139 -17.86 0.15 3.97
C LEU A 139 -17.45 1.45 3.26
N THR A 140 -18.27 2.50 3.30
CA THR A 140 -17.94 3.82 2.75
C THR A 140 -16.73 4.44 3.43
N LEU A 141 -16.70 4.45 4.77
CA LEU A 141 -15.58 5.00 5.53
C LEU A 141 -14.29 4.21 5.29
N SER A 142 -14.39 2.88 5.20
CA SER A 142 -13.26 2.02 4.89
C SER A 142 -12.67 2.31 3.50
N LEU A 143 -13.52 2.48 2.47
CA LEU A 143 -13.08 2.86 1.13
C LEU A 143 -12.34 4.20 1.16
N GLN A 144 -12.96 5.23 1.78
CA GLN A 144 -12.36 6.57 1.87
C GLN A 144 -10.99 6.54 2.54
N ARG A 145 -10.87 5.81 3.67
CA ARG A 145 -9.60 5.64 4.39
C ARG A 145 -8.54 5.00 3.49
N GLN A 146 -8.86 3.89 2.84
CA GLN A 146 -7.91 3.18 1.97
C GLN A 146 -7.47 4.04 0.77
N MET A 147 -8.42 4.74 0.13
CA MET A 147 -8.10 5.61 -1.00
C MET A 147 -7.15 6.73 -0.60
N MET A 148 -7.43 7.36 0.55
CA MET A 148 -6.59 8.44 1.08
C MET A 148 -5.21 7.91 1.50
N GLU A 149 -5.15 6.77 2.18
CA GLU A 149 -3.90 6.13 2.59
C GLU A 149 -2.99 5.82 1.40
N ASN A 150 -3.57 5.26 0.33
CA ASN A 150 -2.83 4.99 -0.91
C ASN A 150 -2.22 6.26 -1.51
N LEU A 151 -2.98 7.36 -1.55
CA LEU A 151 -2.51 8.63 -2.09
C LEU A 151 -1.41 9.25 -1.22
N ILE A 152 -1.55 9.21 0.10
CA ILE A 152 -0.55 9.75 1.04
C ILE A 152 0.78 9.01 0.90
N ILE A 153 0.73 7.68 0.86
CA ILE A 153 1.93 6.84 0.69
C ILE A 153 2.60 7.12 -0.65
N ALA A 154 1.82 7.17 -1.73
CA ALA A 154 2.32 7.46 -3.06
C ALA A 154 2.97 8.84 -3.15
N LYS A 155 2.34 9.87 -2.59
CA LYS A 155 2.89 11.22 -2.54
C LYS A 155 4.20 11.26 -1.77
N ALA A 156 4.27 10.61 -0.61
CA ALA A 156 5.51 10.54 0.17
C ALA A 156 6.65 9.87 -0.63
N ARG A 157 6.35 8.81 -1.39
CA ARG A 157 7.32 8.16 -2.28
C ARG A 157 7.78 9.09 -3.40
N GLN A 158 6.85 9.79 -4.04
CA GLN A 158 7.16 10.74 -5.11
C GLN A 158 8.03 11.90 -4.58
N ASP A 159 7.66 12.49 -3.44
CA ASP A 159 8.44 13.57 -2.80
C ASP A 159 9.85 13.09 -2.43
N ALA A 160 9.99 11.86 -1.92
CA ALA A 160 11.29 11.28 -1.60
C ALA A 160 12.16 11.08 -2.85
N LEU A 161 11.58 10.61 -3.96
CA LEU A 161 12.27 10.48 -5.24
C LEU A 161 12.68 11.84 -5.80
N GLN A 162 11.77 12.82 -5.74
CA GLN A 162 12.02 14.18 -6.21
C GLN A 162 13.19 14.82 -5.45
N ARG A 163 13.20 14.74 -4.12
CA ARG A 163 14.30 15.26 -3.29
C ARG A 163 15.65 14.64 -3.67
N LYS A 164 15.70 13.32 -3.91
CA LYS A 164 16.94 12.64 -4.34
C LYS A 164 17.44 13.16 -5.69
N MET A 165 16.53 13.39 -6.63
CA MET A 165 16.88 13.90 -7.96
C MET A 165 17.36 15.35 -7.90
N GLU A 166 16.69 16.19 -7.11
CA GLU A 166 17.08 17.58 -6.88
C GLU A 166 18.43 17.69 -6.16
N GLU A 167 18.66 16.89 -5.11
CA GLU A 167 19.93 16.83 -4.41
C GLU A 167 21.08 16.42 -5.33
N ARG A 168 20.88 15.39 -6.16
CA ARG A 168 21.87 14.98 -7.15
C ARG A 168 22.18 16.11 -8.13
N ARG A 169 21.15 16.81 -8.61
CA ARG A 169 21.31 17.95 -9.52
C ARG A 169 22.11 19.08 -8.88
N LEU A 170 21.82 19.41 -7.62
CA LEU A 170 22.54 20.44 -6.86
C LEU A 170 24.00 20.08 -6.67
N ARG A 171 24.32 18.84 -6.27
CA ARG A 171 25.72 18.40 -6.10
C ARG A 171 26.53 18.54 -7.39
N LEU A 172 25.98 18.08 -8.51
CA LEU A 172 26.63 18.21 -9.82
C LEU A 172 26.84 19.68 -10.20
N GLN A 173 25.87 20.54 -9.88
CA GLN A 173 25.98 21.98 -10.13
C GLN A 173 27.03 22.64 -9.23
N GLU A 174 27.10 22.30 -7.95
CA GLU A 174 28.11 22.80 -7.02
C GLU A 174 29.52 22.40 -7.45
N GLU A 175 29.72 21.17 -7.92
CA GLU A 175 30.99 20.72 -8.48
C GLU A 175 31.36 21.53 -9.74
N ALA A 176 30.43 21.69 -10.68
CA ALA A 176 30.65 22.50 -11.87
C ALA A 176 31.00 23.96 -11.51
N ASN A 177 30.31 24.53 -10.53
CA ASN A 177 30.56 25.88 -10.01
C ASN A 177 31.92 25.97 -9.32
N ARG A 178 32.32 24.95 -8.55
CA ARG A 178 33.65 24.85 -7.94
C ARG A 178 34.75 24.82 -9.00
N TYR A 179 34.61 23.98 -10.04
CA TYR A 179 35.57 23.94 -11.14
C TYR A 179 35.63 25.27 -11.89
N GLY A 180 34.47 25.88 -12.17
CA GLY A 180 34.40 27.19 -12.82
C GLY A 180 35.02 28.31 -11.98
N HIS A 181 34.80 28.31 -10.66
CA HIS A 181 35.41 29.27 -9.75
C HIS A 181 36.93 29.05 -9.62
N ALA A 182 37.37 27.80 -9.49
CA ALA A 182 38.79 27.45 -9.43
C ALA A 182 39.52 27.85 -10.73
N HIS A 183 38.92 27.58 -11.89
CA HIS A 183 39.43 28.01 -13.18
C HIS A 183 39.50 29.54 -13.27
N ARG A 184 38.43 30.25 -12.87
CA ARG A 184 38.41 31.72 -12.86
C ARG A 184 39.47 32.32 -11.94
N MET A 185 39.70 31.74 -10.77
CA MET A 185 40.74 32.19 -9.82
C MET A 185 42.16 31.86 -10.32
N SER A 186 42.36 30.72 -10.97
CA SER A 186 43.63 30.39 -11.63
C SER A 186 43.93 31.29 -12.82
N SER A 187 42.91 31.76 -13.55
CA SER A 187 43.05 32.79 -14.59
C SER A 187 43.27 34.20 -14.03
N PHE A 188 43.04 34.39 -12.72
CA PHE A 188 43.18 35.66 -12.01
C PHE A 188 44.42 35.65 -11.08
N HIS A 189 45.50 34.99 -11.47
CA HIS A 189 46.80 35.26 -10.87
C HIS A 189 47.30 36.62 -11.39
N PRO A 190 47.46 37.65 -10.52
CA PRO A 190 47.90 38.95 -10.99
C PRO A 190 49.37 38.86 -11.38
N LEU A 191 49.69 39.34 -12.59
CA LEU A 191 51.01 39.82 -12.98
C LEU A 191 51.43 40.97 -12.05
N ARG A 192 51.77 40.65 -10.80
CA ARG A 192 52.36 41.57 -9.81
C ARG A 192 53.76 41.08 -9.46
N SER A 193 54.66 41.08 -10.43
CA SER A 193 56.09 40.95 -10.10
C SER A 193 57.02 41.39 -11.22
N TYR A 194 56.85 42.60 -11.78
CA TYR A 194 57.94 43.26 -12.52
C TYR A 194 57.73 44.77 -12.50
N LYS A 195 58.23 45.46 -11.47
CA LYS A 195 58.71 46.87 -11.50
C LYS A 195 59.09 47.37 -10.10
N GLU A 196 60.05 46.72 -9.45
CA GLU A 196 60.83 47.36 -8.38
C GLU A 196 62.24 46.77 -8.48
N GLY A 197 63.19 47.56 -8.99
CA GLY A 197 64.56 47.11 -9.20
C GLY A 197 65.28 47.76 -10.37
N LYS A 198 65.47 49.08 -10.33
CA LYS A 198 66.68 49.68 -10.91
C LYS A 198 67.42 50.40 -9.80
N VAL A 199 68.20 49.61 -9.08
CA VAL A 199 69.30 50.05 -8.22
C VAL A 199 70.44 50.52 -9.14
N TYR A 200 71.06 51.62 -8.72
CA TYR A 200 72.25 52.28 -9.25
C TYR A 200 73.34 51.33 -9.75
N LEU A 201 74.00 51.70 -10.87
CA LEU A 201 75.39 51.35 -11.15
C LEU A 201 76.01 52.34 -12.18
N HIS A 202 77.05 53.02 -11.69
CA HIS A 202 78.10 53.84 -12.32
C HIS A 202 77.76 55.13 -13.06
#